data_AF-A0A543JPZ1-F1
#
_entry.id   AF-A0A543JPZ1-F1
#
_cell.length_a   1.000
_cell.length_b   1.000
_cell.length_c   1.000
_cell.angle_alpha   90.00
_cell.angle_beta   90.00
_cell.angle_gamma   90.00
#
_symmetry.space_group_name_H-M   'P 1'
#
loop_
_entity.id
_entity.type
_entity.pdbx_description
1 polymer ?
#
loop_
_entity_poly.entity_id
_entity_poly.type
_entity_poly.pdbx_seq_one_letter_code
_entity_poly.pdbx_strand_id
1 'polypeptide(L)'
;MAGAKDVVDRTAGALGWAGSVSPELDWAAVEGWVGTALPADYKEFMSRFPSGVFRDVVRILNPVQDRRWSAAFRSDADSMLIGVRSLWEEEGGYPPFPEPGGLIPFAGDVAGGSLCWLPWTADPDEWHVVHLSRSSYRTRTRRSMTAVMRELATSRSERNVLGWDLADTERTFEPF
;
A
#
# COMPACT_ATOMS: atom_id res chain seq x y z
N MET A 1 6.01 -18.41 -4.11
CA MET A 1 7.04 -17.43 -4.49
C MET A 1 7.12 -17.14 -5.99
N ALA A 2 6.90 -18.09 -6.92
CA ALA A 2 6.87 -17.78 -8.36
C ALA A 2 5.70 -16.85 -8.80
N GLY A 3 4.59 -16.83 -8.05
CA GLY A 3 3.41 -16.03 -8.38
C GLY A 3 3.55 -14.53 -8.08
N ALA A 4 4.23 -14.14 -7.00
CA ALA A 4 4.31 -12.73 -6.58
C ALA A 4 5.09 -11.89 -7.60
N LYS A 5 6.29 -12.34 -7.97
CA LYS A 5 7.12 -11.69 -8.97
C LYS A 5 6.41 -11.52 -10.32
N ASP A 6 5.74 -12.57 -10.78
CA ASP A 6 4.96 -12.56 -12.02
C ASP A 6 3.77 -11.56 -11.96
N VAL A 7 3.10 -11.43 -10.81
CA VAL A 7 2.09 -10.37 -10.62
C VAL A 7 2.72 -8.98 -10.61
N VAL A 8 3.87 -8.80 -9.97
CA VAL A 8 4.62 -7.53 -9.93
C VAL A 8 5.05 -7.12 -11.36
N ASP A 9 5.64 -8.03 -12.13
CA ASP A 9 6.06 -7.77 -13.51
C ASP A 9 4.86 -7.46 -14.42
N ARG A 10 3.74 -8.17 -14.27
CA ARG A 10 2.49 -7.83 -14.98
C ARG A 10 1.92 -6.48 -14.55
N THR A 11 2.10 -6.09 -13.29
CA THR A 11 1.69 -4.76 -12.80
C THR A 11 2.53 -3.68 -13.47
N ALA A 12 3.85 -3.87 -13.49
CA ALA A 12 4.76 -2.94 -14.15
C ALA A 12 4.47 -2.82 -15.66
N GLY A 13 4.26 -3.95 -16.35
CA GLY A 13 3.89 -3.96 -17.77
C GLY A 13 2.56 -3.26 -18.05
N ALA A 14 1.56 -3.40 -17.18
CA ALA A 14 0.28 -2.70 -17.32
C ALA A 14 0.40 -1.17 -17.20
N LEU A 15 1.45 -0.68 -16.52
CA LEU A 15 1.75 0.73 -16.33
C LEU A 15 2.80 1.27 -17.32
N GLY A 16 3.28 0.44 -18.25
CA GLY A 16 4.42 0.78 -19.09
C GLY A 16 5.74 1.00 -18.32
N TRP A 17 5.85 0.52 -17.08
CA TRP A 17 7.00 0.75 -16.21
C TRP A 17 8.11 -0.30 -16.42
N ALA A 18 9.30 0.15 -16.79
CA ALA A 18 10.46 -0.71 -17.07
C ALA A 18 11.59 -0.62 -16.03
N GLY A 19 11.52 0.31 -15.07
CA GLY A 19 12.62 0.54 -14.10
C GLY A 19 12.68 -0.44 -12.94
N SER A 20 13.71 -0.36 -12.11
CA SER A 20 13.84 -1.20 -10.91
C SER A 20 14.47 -0.40 -9.77
N VAL A 21 14.38 -0.93 -8.55
CA VAL A 21 14.98 -0.30 -7.37
C VAL A 21 16.20 -1.10 -6.94
N SER A 22 17.29 -0.40 -6.67
CA SER A 22 18.43 -0.93 -5.93
C SER A 22 18.28 -0.47 -4.48
N PRO A 23 17.77 -1.30 -3.56
CA PRO A 23 17.52 -0.88 -2.19
C PRO A 23 18.84 -0.58 -1.45
N GLU A 24 18.89 0.56 -0.75
CA GLU A 24 20.02 0.93 0.12
C GLU A 24 19.84 0.48 1.57
N LEU A 25 18.62 0.09 1.96
CA LEU A 25 18.30 -0.44 3.30
C LEU A 25 17.81 -1.88 3.22
N ASP A 26 17.98 -2.61 4.32
CA ASP A 26 17.42 -3.95 4.46
C ASP A 26 16.00 -3.93 5.04
N TRP A 27 15.27 -5.02 4.82
CA TRP A 27 13.93 -5.20 5.38
C TRP A 27 13.95 -5.35 6.90
N ALA A 28 15.04 -5.87 7.47
CA ALA A 28 15.16 -6.05 8.92
C ALA A 28 15.10 -4.72 9.67
N ALA A 29 15.72 -3.66 9.14
CA ALA A 29 15.64 -2.31 9.67
C ALA A 29 14.21 -1.78 9.59
N VAL A 30 13.54 -1.96 8.45
CA VAL A 30 12.15 -1.51 8.23
C VAL A 30 11.18 -2.22 9.18
N GLU A 31 11.21 -3.54 9.21
CA GLU A 31 10.37 -4.37 10.09
C GLU A 31 10.66 -4.11 11.57
N GLY A 32 11.92 -3.84 11.90
CA GLY A 32 12.35 -3.51 13.26
C GLY A 32 11.70 -2.24 13.81
N TRP A 33 11.54 -1.19 12.99
CA TRP A 33 10.87 0.03 13.45
C TRP A 33 9.36 0.01 13.22
N VAL A 34 8.85 -0.70 12.20
CA VAL A 34 7.40 -0.94 12.03
C VAL A 34 6.87 -1.79 13.20
N GLY A 35 7.69 -2.68 13.75
CA GLY A 35 7.35 -3.52 14.90
C GLY A 35 6.64 -4.83 14.53
N THR A 36 6.64 -5.20 13.25
CA THR A 36 6.11 -6.49 12.77
C THR A 36 6.75 -6.86 11.43
N ALA A 37 6.71 -8.15 11.10
CA ALA A 37 7.10 -8.62 9.78
C ALA A 37 6.10 -8.14 8.71
N LEU A 38 6.60 -7.85 7.52
CA LEU A 38 5.81 -7.37 6.38
C LEU A 38 5.61 -8.47 5.33
N PRO A 39 4.51 -8.42 4.57
CA PRO A 39 4.20 -9.42 3.54
C PRO A 39 5.33 -9.58 2.52
N ALA A 40 5.64 -10.81 2.11
CA ALA A 40 6.67 -11.10 1.12
C ALA A 40 6.33 -10.50 -0.26
N ASP A 41 5.05 -10.41 -0.62
CA ASP A 41 4.61 -9.83 -1.88
C ASP A 41 4.86 -8.31 -1.96
N TYR A 42 4.76 -7.61 -0.82
CA TYR A 42 5.11 -6.21 -0.69
C TYR A 42 6.61 -5.99 -0.88
N LYS A 43 7.43 -6.85 -0.27
CA LYS A 43 8.89 -6.79 -0.43
C LYS A 43 9.32 -6.99 -1.87
N GLU A 44 8.70 -7.94 -2.57
CA GLU A 44 8.90 -8.15 -4.01
C GLU A 44 8.43 -6.94 -4.81
N PHE A 45 7.26 -6.37 -4.51
CA PHE A 45 6.74 -5.18 -5.17
C PHE A 45 7.72 -3.99 -5.07
N MET A 46 8.26 -3.75 -3.87
CA MET A 46 9.20 -2.66 -3.61
C MET A 46 10.61 -2.92 -4.19
N SER A 47 10.93 -4.13 -4.64
CA SER A 47 12.12 -4.36 -5.48
C SER A 47 11.96 -3.80 -6.90
N ARG A 48 10.72 -3.65 -7.37
CA ARG A 48 10.40 -3.22 -8.74
C ARG A 48 9.98 -1.75 -8.84
N PHE A 49 9.33 -1.23 -7.80
CA PHE A 49 8.77 0.13 -7.80
C PHE A 49 9.47 1.02 -6.76
N PRO A 50 10.05 2.17 -7.17
CA PRO A 50 10.53 3.18 -6.23
C PRO A 50 9.36 3.90 -5.57
N SER A 51 9.66 4.87 -4.71
CA SER A 51 8.68 5.85 -4.26
C SER A 51 8.14 6.62 -5.47
N GLY A 52 6.82 6.82 -5.52
CA GLY A 52 6.17 7.49 -6.65
C GLY A 52 4.66 7.51 -6.56
N VAL A 53 4.03 7.96 -7.64
CA VAL A 53 2.58 7.99 -7.81
C VAL A 53 2.15 6.95 -8.82
N PHE A 54 1.18 6.16 -8.43
CA PHE A 54 0.59 5.09 -9.19
C PHE A 54 -0.70 5.57 -9.82
N ARG A 55 -0.72 5.70 -11.16
CA ARG A 55 -1.86 6.19 -11.96
C ARG A 55 -2.46 7.51 -11.47
N ASP A 56 -1.66 8.42 -10.93
CA ASP A 56 -2.15 9.68 -10.34
C ASP A 56 -3.23 9.52 -9.24
N VAL A 57 -3.32 8.33 -8.61
CA VAL A 57 -4.38 8.04 -7.62
C VAL A 57 -3.85 7.53 -6.30
N VAL A 58 -2.74 6.80 -6.29
CA VAL A 58 -2.14 6.24 -5.08
C VAL A 58 -0.68 6.64 -5.00
N ARG A 59 -0.30 7.29 -3.91
CA ARG A 59 1.09 7.57 -3.60
C ARG A 59 1.67 6.43 -2.77
N ILE A 60 2.76 5.84 -3.26
CA ILE A 60 3.53 4.81 -2.56
C ILE A 60 4.92 5.33 -2.21
N LEU A 61 5.39 5.02 -1.01
CA LEU A 61 6.75 5.31 -0.58
C LEU A 61 7.47 3.98 -0.37
N ASN A 62 8.68 3.86 -0.92
CA ASN A 62 9.49 2.67 -0.80
C ASN A 62 10.44 2.82 0.40
N PRO A 63 10.21 2.09 1.52
CA PRO A 63 10.95 2.29 2.75
C PRO A 63 12.38 1.74 2.72
N VAL A 64 12.71 0.91 1.71
CA VAL A 64 14.06 0.34 1.54
C VAL A 64 14.89 1.05 0.47
N GLN A 65 14.30 2.01 -0.26
CA GLN A 65 14.98 2.73 -1.33
C GLN A 65 16.21 3.48 -0.80
N ASP A 66 16.03 4.36 0.18
CA ASP A 66 17.09 5.08 0.86
C ASP A 66 16.61 5.60 2.23
N ARG A 67 17.51 6.24 3.00
CA ARG A 67 17.18 6.80 4.32
C ARG A 67 16.12 7.91 4.28
N ARG A 68 16.09 8.72 3.21
CA ARG A 68 15.11 9.81 3.07
C ARG A 68 13.72 9.21 2.89
N TRP A 69 13.56 8.24 1.99
CA TRP A 69 12.27 7.59 1.74
C TRP A 69 11.81 6.70 2.89
N SER A 70 12.74 6.07 3.62
CA SER A 70 12.42 5.36 4.85
C SER A 70 11.83 6.29 5.92
N ALA A 71 12.45 7.46 6.14
CA ALA A 71 11.94 8.47 7.06
C ALA A 71 10.59 9.05 6.60
N ALA A 72 10.44 9.31 5.30
CA ALA A 72 9.19 9.79 4.72
C ALA A 72 8.05 8.76 4.88
N PHE A 73 8.31 7.48 4.58
CA PHE A 73 7.33 6.40 4.76
C PHE A 73 6.87 6.31 6.22
N ARG A 74 7.81 6.38 7.18
CA ARG A 74 7.47 6.40 8.61
C ARG A 74 6.60 7.59 8.98
N SER A 75 7.00 8.81 8.59
CA SER A 75 6.23 10.02 8.91
C SER A 75 4.83 10.00 8.29
N ASP A 76 4.70 9.41 7.10
CA ASP A 76 3.44 9.28 6.38
C ASP A 76 2.52 8.25 7.03
N ALA A 77 3.07 7.10 7.43
CA ALA A 77 2.36 6.08 8.19
C ALA A 77 1.88 6.61 9.56
N ASP A 78 2.73 7.35 10.28
CA ASP A 78 2.37 7.99 11.56
C ASP A 78 1.20 8.97 11.37
N SER A 79 1.24 9.79 10.30
CA SER A 79 0.15 10.70 9.96
C SER A 79 -1.16 9.97 9.64
N MET A 80 -1.09 8.90 8.84
CA MET A 80 -2.26 8.09 8.51
C MET A 80 -2.84 7.37 9.73
N LEU A 81 -2.01 6.92 10.67
CA LEU A 81 -2.45 6.29 11.91
C LEU A 81 -3.27 7.24 12.81
N ILE A 82 -3.01 8.56 12.74
CA ILE A 82 -3.87 9.56 13.41
C ILE A 82 -5.28 9.50 12.82
N GLY A 83 -5.41 9.48 11.50
CA GLY A 83 -6.70 9.35 10.82
C GLY A 83 -7.42 8.04 11.14
N VAL A 84 -6.68 6.91 11.17
CA VAL A 84 -7.23 5.61 11.58
C VAL A 84 -7.75 5.67 13.02
N ARG A 85 -6.98 6.27 13.93
CA ARG A 85 -7.38 6.43 15.34
C ARG A 85 -8.64 7.26 15.49
N SER A 86 -8.69 8.45 14.87
CA SER A 86 -9.87 9.31 14.93
C SER A 86 -11.13 8.59 14.42
N LEU A 87 -11.02 7.92 13.27
CA LEU A 87 -12.13 7.16 12.69
C LEU A 87 -12.59 6.00 13.60
N TRP A 88 -11.64 5.32 14.26
CA TRP A 88 -11.95 4.26 15.22
C TRP A 88 -12.64 4.79 16.48
N GLU A 89 -12.21 5.93 17.01
CA GLU A 89 -12.78 6.54 18.22
C GLU A 89 -14.18 7.14 17.96
N GLU A 90 -14.41 7.72 16.78
CA GLU A 90 -15.68 8.37 16.42
C GLU A 90 -16.74 7.38 15.91
N GLU A 91 -16.34 6.40 15.11
CA GLU A 91 -17.27 5.52 14.38
C GLU A 91 -17.03 4.01 14.64
N GLY A 92 -16.01 3.64 15.42
CA GLY A 92 -15.62 2.25 15.64
C GLY A 92 -14.97 1.59 14.42
N GLY A 93 -14.87 0.27 14.43
CA GLY A 93 -14.31 -0.53 13.33
C GLY A 93 -12.91 -1.05 13.61
N TYR A 94 -11.94 -0.70 12.76
CA TYR A 94 -10.58 -1.22 12.89
C TYR A 94 -9.74 -0.30 13.77
N PRO A 95 -9.05 -0.83 14.80
CA PRO A 95 -8.17 0.00 15.60
C PRO A 95 -6.90 0.36 14.81
N PRO A 96 -6.13 1.38 15.24
CA PRO A 96 -4.80 1.64 14.72
C PRO A 96 -3.78 0.64 15.27
N PHE A 97 -2.83 0.17 14.46
CA PHE A 97 -1.67 -0.56 14.97
C PHE A 97 -0.90 0.30 16.00
N PRO A 98 -0.38 -0.26 17.12
CA PRO A 98 -0.19 -1.68 17.42
C PRO A 98 -1.31 -2.36 18.22
N GLU A 99 -2.49 -1.76 18.32
CA GLU A 99 -3.62 -2.42 18.98
C GLU A 99 -3.93 -3.77 18.31
N PRO A 100 -4.40 -4.80 19.05
CA PRO A 100 -4.70 -6.10 18.48
C PRO A 100 -5.64 -6.02 17.27
N GLY A 101 -5.20 -6.55 16.12
CA GLY A 101 -5.95 -6.50 14.85
C GLY A 101 -5.95 -5.13 14.17
N GLY A 102 -5.08 -4.21 14.59
CA GLY A 102 -5.04 -2.85 14.10
C GLY A 102 -4.48 -2.71 12.67
N LEU A 103 -4.99 -1.71 11.96
CA LEU A 103 -4.56 -1.40 10.60
C LEU A 103 -3.17 -0.81 10.57
N ILE A 104 -2.40 -1.22 9.56
CA ILE A 104 -1.05 -0.72 9.28
C ILE A 104 -1.09 0.01 7.93
N PRO A 105 -1.04 1.35 7.89
CA PRO A 105 -1.03 2.10 6.64
C PRO A 105 0.23 1.84 5.81
N PHE A 106 0.08 1.77 4.48
CA PHE A 106 1.21 1.58 3.57
C PHE A 106 1.21 2.50 2.35
N ALA A 107 0.08 3.12 2.03
CA ALA A 107 -0.04 4.07 0.94
C ALA A 107 -1.18 5.05 1.19
N GLY A 108 -1.02 6.28 0.72
CA GLY A 108 -2.08 7.28 0.68
C GLY A 108 -2.72 7.33 -0.70
N ASP A 109 -4.02 7.55 -0.77
CA ASP A 109 -4.65 8.00 -2.02
C ASP A 109 -4.55 9.53 -2.15
N VAL A 110 -4.74 10.06 -3.36
CA VAL A 110 -4.64 11.50 -3.63
C VAL A 110 -5.80 12.33 -3.06
N ALA A 111 -6.87 11.70 -2.58
CA ALA A 111 -8.03 12.37 -1.97
C ALA A 111 -7.92 12.46 -0.44
N GLY A 112 -6.83 11.97 0.15
CA GLY A 112 -6.57 11.99 1.59
C GLY A 112 -7.12 10.77 2.33
N GLY A 113 -7.45 9.69 1.62
CA GLY A 113 -7.66 8.37 2.21
C GLY A 113 -6.36 7.56 2.28
N SER A 114 -6.46 6.36 2.85
CA SER A 114 -5.32 5.46 3.04
C SER A 114 -5.65 4.02 2.66
N LEU A 115 -4.64 3.32 2.16
CA LEU A 115 -4.63 1.88 2.01
C LEU A 115 -3.83 1.30 3.16
N CYS A 116 -4.42 0.34 3.86
CA CYS A 116 -3.86 -0.29 5.03
C CYS A 116 -3.86 -1.81 4.91
N TRP A 117 -2.84 -2.46 5.46
CA TRP A 117 -2.92 -3.88 5.77
C TRP A 117 -3.85 -4.09 6.95
N LEU A 118 -4.64 -5.16 6.87
CA LEU A 118 -5.45 -5.72 7.95
C LEU A 118 -4.79 -7.04 8.39
N PRO A 119 -4.10 -7.06 9.54
CA PRO A 119 -3.48 -8.26 10.12
C PRO A 119 -4.52 -9.25 10.64
N TRP A 120 -5.25 -9.89 9.72
CA TRP A 120 -6.34 -10.81 10.05
C TRP A 120 -5.84 -12.16 10.58
N THR A 121 -4.60 -12.53 10.25
CA THR A 121 -3.92 -13.72 10.77
C THR A 121 -2.50 -13.38 11.21
N ALA A 122 -1.84 -14.32 11.90
CA ALA A 122 -0.47 -14.14 12.34
C ALA A 122 0.56 -14.19 11.20
N ASP A 123 0.17 -14.74 10.03
CA ASP A 123 1.03 -14.80 8.85
C ASP A 123 0.84 -13.52 8.01
N PRO A 124 1.87 -12.67 7.85
CA PRO A 124 1.80 -11.47 7.01
C PRO A 124 1.39 -11.74 5.56
N ASP A 125 1.71 -12.92 5.02
CA ASP A 125 1.38 -13.27 3.63
C ASP A 125 -0.13 -13.50 3.43
N GLU A 126 -0.89 -13.67 4.51
CA GLU A 126 -2.35 -13.80 4.49
C GLU A 126 -3.08 -12.49 4.82
N TRP A 127 -2.35 -11.40 5.03
CA TRP A 127 -2.97 -10.11 5.33
C TRP A 127 -3.76 -9.58 4.15
N HIS A 128 -4.86 -8.91 4.47
CA HIS A 128 -5.73 -8.28 3.49
C HIS A 128 -5.50 -6.78 3.41
N VAL A 129 -5.98 -6.15 2.35
CA VAL A 129 -6.02 -4.68 2.25
C VAL A 129 -7.39 -4.13 2.60
N VAL A 130 -7.40 -3.04 3.35
CA VAL A 130 -8.55 -2.16 3.57
C VAL A 130 -8.22 -0.78 3.00
N HIS A 131 -9.15 -0.21 2.23
CA HIS A 131 -9.13 1.21 1.89
C HIS A 131 -10.02 1.97 2.86
N LEU A 132 -9.47 3.03 3.46
CA LEU A 132 -10.19 4.00 4.26
C LEU A 132 -10.24 5.31 3.47
N SER A 133 -11.42 5.66 2.98
CA SER A 133 -11.61 6.95 2.30
C SER A 133 -11.61 8.09 3.31
N ARG A 134 -11.30 9.31 2.84
CA ARG A 134 -11.47 10.53 3.63
C ARG A 134 -12.91 10.77 4.11
N SER A 135 -13.91 10.23 3.42
CA SER A 135 -15.33 10.37 3.76
C SER A 135 -15.84 9.22 4.64
N SER A 136 -14.95 8.61 5.42
CA SER A 136 -15.23 7.48 6.33
C SER A 136 -15.68 6.16 5.68
N TYR A 137 -15.94 6.11 4.36
CA TYR A 137 -16.21 4.84 3.67
C TYR A 137 -15.02 3.90 3.75
N ARG A 138 -15.31 2.60 3.93
CA ARG A 138 -14.31 1.56 4.15
C ARG A 138 -14.56 0.39 3.21
N THR A 139 -13.55 0.04 2.43
CA THR A 139 -13.60 -1.10 1.50
C THR A 139 -12.61 -2.15 1.96
N ARG A 140 -13.10 -3.24 2.56
CA ARG A 140 -12.27 -4.41 2.90
C ARG A 140 -12.19 -5.36 1.71
N THR A 141 -10.97 -5.75 1.37
CA THR A 141 -10.71 -6.79 0.37
C THR A 141 -10.39 -8.13 1.05
N ARG A 142 -10.29 -9.20 0.23
CA ARG A 142 -9.62 -10.45 0.59
C ARG A 142 -8.37 -10.67 -0.27
N ARG A 143 -7.65 -9.59 -0.54
CA ARG A 143 -6.51 -9.54 -1.48
C ARG A 143 -5.28 -9.02 -0.77
N SER A 144 -4.12 -9.51 -1.20
CA SER A 144 -2.82 -8.98 -0.78
C SER A 144 -2.59 -7.58 -1.36
N MET A 145 -1.55 -6.89 -0.88
CA MET A 145 -1.19 -5.56 -1.39
C MET A 145 -0.88 -5.58 -2.88
N THR A 146 -0.05 -6.53 -3.33
CA THR A 146 0.34 -6.62 -4.74
C THR A 146 -0.85 -6.94 -5.65
N ALA A 147 -1.81 -7.75 -5.18
CA ALA A 147 -3.05 -8.01 -5.92
C ALA A 147 -3.93 -6.76 -6.05
N VAL A 148 -4.01 -5.93 -5.01
CA VAL A 148 -4.71 -4.63 -5.06
C VAL A 148 -4.02 -3.65 -6.01
N MET A 149 -2.70 -3.52 -5.93
CA MET A 149 -1.96 -2.65 -6.85
C MET A 149 -2.11 -3.12 -8.30
N ARG A 150 -2.13 -4.43 -8.54
CA ARG A 150 -2.38 -5.00 -9.88
C ARG A 150 -3.78 -4.70 -10.39
N GLU A 151 -4.79 -4.75 -9.53
CA GLU A 151 -6.16 -4.36 -9.86
C GLU A 151 -6.20 -2.89 -10.28
N LEU A 152 -5.64 -2.01 -9.45
CA LEU A 152 -5.55 -0.57 -9.73
C LEU A 152 -4.81 -0.28 -11.03
N ALA A 153 -3.74 -1.02 -11.36
CA ALA A 153 -3.00 -0.83 -12.61
C ALA A 153 -3.85 -1.05 -13.87
N THR A 154 -4.93 -1.83 -13.78
CA THR A 154 -5.72 -2.22 -14.96
C THR A 154 -7.19 -1.85 -14.91
N SER A 155 -7.69 -1.40 -13.76
CA SER A 155 -9.08 -0.98 -13.62
C SER A 155 -9.42 0.14 -14.61
N ARG A 156 -10.62 0.08 -15.17
CA ARG A 156 -11.21 1.08 -16.10
C ARG A 156 -12.65 1.43 -15.71
N SER A 157 -12.96 1.34 -14.42
CA SER A 157 -14.30 1.57 -13.88
C SER A 157 -14.24 1.76 -12.37
N GLU A 158 -15.35 2.14 -11.77
CA GLU A 158 -15.57 2.20 -10.31
C GLU A 158 -15.46 0.84 -9.59
N ARG A 159 -15.43 -0.28 -10.32
CA ARG A 159 -15.30 -1.62 -9.73
C ARG A 159 -13.87 -1.93 -9.30
N ASN A 160 -13.36 -1.14 -8.36
CA ASN A 160 -12.05 -1.32 -7.75
C ASN A 160 -12.06 -0.95 -6.26
N VAL A 161 -10.96 -1.23 -5.55
CA VAL A 161 -10.86 -0.99 -4.10
C VAL A 161 -11.16 0.44 -3.66
N LEU A 162 -10.85 1.45 -4.51
CA LEU A 162 -11.08 2.86 -4.20
C LEU A 162 -12.52 3.30 -4.48
N GLY A 163 -13.25 2.54 -5.32
CA GLY A 163 -14.57 2.91 -5.81
C GLY A 163 -14.58 4.07 -6.81
N TRP A 164 -13.41 4.50 -7.31
CA TRP A 164 -13.28 5.63 -8.22
C TRP A 164 -13.37 5.20 -9.68
N ASP A 165 -13.94 6.03 -10.56
CA ASP A 165 -13.88 5.76 -11.99
C ASP A 165 -12.45 6.02 -12.52
N LEU A 166 -11.82 4.95 -13.02
CA LEU A 166 -10.46 4.96 -13.54
C LEU A 166 -10.41 4.73 -15.06
N ALA A 167 -11.52 4.93 -15.77
CA ALA A 167 -11.59 4.74 -17.22
C ALA A 167 -10.63 5.68 -17.97
N ASP A 168 -10.59 6.95 -17.59
CA ASP A 168 -9.81 8.00 -18.25
C ASP A 168 -8.47 8.29 -17.56
N THR A 169 -8.22 7.69 -16.40
CA THR A 169 -6.95 7.84 -15.68
C THR A 169 -5.83 7.13 -16.42
N GLU A 170 -4.70 7.82 -16.65
CA GLU A 170 -3.58 7.23 -17.35
C GLU A 170 -3.00 6.02 -16.60
N ARG A 171 -2.47 5.05 -17.35
CA ARG A 171 -1.87 3.84 -16.77
C ARG A 171 -0.36 4.00 -16.76
N THR A 172 0.08 4.89 -15.89
CA THR A 172 1.49 5.24 -15.70
C THR A 172 1.88 5.07 -14.25
N PHE A 173 3.18 4.93 -14.04
CA PHE A 173 3.80 5.08 -12.73
C PHE A 173 4.84 6.19 -12.82
N GLU A 174 4.75 7.16 -11.93
CA GLU A 174 5.60 8.34 -11.91
C GLU A 174 6.49 8.31 -10.67
N PRO A 175 7.79 7.99 -10.81
CA PRO A 175 8.72 8.02 -9.69
C PRO A 175 8.97 9.47 -9.22
N PHE A 176 9.26 9.64 -7.91
CA PHE A 176 9.67 10.92 -7.31
C PHE A 176 11.14 11.26 -7.50
#